data_AF-A0A6C0JU45-F1
#
_entry.id   AF-A0A6C0JU45-F1
#
_cell.length_a   1.000
_cell.length_b   1.000
_cell.length_c   1.000
_cell.angle_alpha   90.00
_cell.angle_beta   90.00
_cell.angle_gamma   90.00
#
_symmetry.space_group_name_H-M   'P 1'
#
loop_
_entity.id
_entity.type
_entity.pdbx_description
1 polymer ?
#
loop_
_entity_poly.entity_id
_entity_poly.type
_entity_poly.pdbx_seq_one_letter_code
_entity_poly.pdbx_strand_id
1 'polypeptide(L)'
;MLPVVYVDVGVWQPYILDNIKNTILFGNTNIHVICDKAFFEYFDCLNEIQKKYITLIDQADFVDNYTETSKLDKDFRGGFWQHCSRRFFLIKDWMNKNDIQNCYHVENDVPSYINFEETFQTFDKNKLWAPLTNPWWGVPSLMFLNRQVLGKFVDTFNPSKNDMENLAYFYHTNRDLVGNLPIFYEGNTIYSQNFKGLLFDAAAMGQYLGGVDPRNQEGDTRGFVNESCAIQNYHKHKFYWVKKDNLYVPHILVPLSTSNNLKGQLIPIANLHIHHKNLECFMADDPKEDSKFITRFEKVEHIVVPTDKEIQEYTGIKGFRFDNSFGLTLRENMVGDLTSMKEKINAGTNFSCVKFGDGEWLNMISITENERNCDGNNYFRGLGDDLVRSYIFFLQNKDTLISRWTDQVYNLEETLDKLYLIRDKKDNKFVYYDLLIHKWPFVPEQIDLFKSIRDSGRTKVYISNEPMVHALTSFLNIGVGIVIPPINCYLFREDIISHIKKAIQGDNAIVLFSAGMASKVLVWKLMIDCPNNTYIDIGSTFDGLVRVSRDYNSGSDYRQNLINAYK
;
A
#
# COMPACT_ATOMS: atom_id res chain seq x y z
N MET A 1 29.06 13.60 -8.18
CA MET A 1 27.60 13.57 -8.30
C MET A 1 27.24 14.29 -9.60
N LEU A 2 26.47 13.66 -10.48
CA LEU A 2 26.01 14.34 -11.69
C LEU A 2 25.12 15.55 -11.33
N PRO A 3 25.14 16.63 -12.14
CA PRO A 3 24.28 17.79 -11.91
C PRO A 3 22.78 17.46 -11.98
N VAL A 4 21.99 18.08 -11.11
CA VAL A 4 20.53 18.19 -11.23
C VAL A 4 20.19 19.56 -11.77
N VAL A 5 19.46 19.62 -12.88
CA VAL A 5 19.20 20.86 -13.60
C VAL A 5 17.71 21.19 -13.58
N TYR A 6 17.40 22.37 -13.06
CA TYR A 6 16.10 23.03 -13.17
C TYR A 6 16.19 24.19 -14.15
N VAL A 7 15.06 24.50 -14.78
CA VAL A 7 14.95 25.65 -15.69
C VAL A 7 13.69 26.43 -15.36
N ASP A 8 13.82 27.72 -15.07
CA ASP A 8 12.69 28.62 -14.82
C ASP A 8 12.85 29.93 -15.57
N VAL A 9 12.17 30.06 -16.70
CA VAL A 9 12.33 31.20 -17.62
C VAL A 9 10.98 31.74 -18.08
N GLY A 10 10.91 33.04 -18.31
CA GLY A 10 9.72 33.77 -18.74
C GLY A 10 8.82 34.14 -17.57
N VAL A 11 8.14 33.15 -16.99
CA VAL A 11 7.18 33.36 -15.89
C VAL A 11 7.67 32.62 -14.66
N TRP A 12 7.92 33.35 -13.57
CA TRP A 12 8.37 32.81 -12.29
C TRP A 12 7.48 31.67 -11.77
N GLN A 13 8.10 30.56 -11.38
CA GLN A 13 7.42 29.36 -10.90
C GLN A 13 7.80 29.08 -9.44
N PRO A 14 7.16 29.72 -8.43
CA PRO A 14 7.61 29.70 -7.04
C PRO A 14 7.73 28.30 -6.43
N TYR A 15 6.94 27.34 -6.92
CA TYR A 15 6.99 25.95 -6.50
C TYR A 15 8.32 25.23 -6.81
N ILE A 16 9.18 25.79 -7.68
CA ILE A 16 10.55 25.31 -7.88
C ILE A 16 11.34 25.26 -6.56
N LEU A 17 11.08 26.20 -5.64
CA LEU A 17 11.77 26.27 -4.36
C LEU A 17 11.46 25.06 -3.49
N ASP A 18 10.20 24.62 -3.45
CA ASP A 18 9.79 23.44 -2.68
C ASP A 18 10.32 22.16 -3.33
N ASN A 19 10.34 22.10 -4.66
CA ASN A 19 10.95 20.99 -5.39
C ASN A 19 12.44 20.85 -5.05
N ILE A 20 13.21 21.93 -5.14
CA ILE A 20 14.64 21.95 -4.80
C ILE A 20 14.88 21.52 -3.35
N LYS A 21 14.09 22.04 -2.40
CA LYS A 21 14.18 21.63 -1.00
C LYS A 21 13.99 20.11 -0.87
N ASN A 22 12.95 19.56 -1.53
CA ASN A 22 12.67 18.13 -1.48
C ASN A 22 13.79 17.30 -2.12
N THR A 23 14.36 17.76 -3.23
CA THR A 23 15.49 17.11 -3.90
C THR A 23 16.74 17.06 -3.03
N ILE A 24 17.01 18.11 -2.24
CA ILE A 24 18.11 18.14 -1.26
C ILE A 24 17.89 17.10 -0.14
N LEU A 25 16.64 16.86 0.29
CA LEU A 25 16.34 15.87 1.34
C LEU A 25 16.85 14.46 0.96
N PHE A 26 16.81 14.11 -0.33
CA PHE A 26 17.31 12.81 -0.83
C PHE A 26 18.81 12.82 -1.21
N GLY A 27 19.56 13.81 -0.73
CA GLY A 27 21.01 13.88 -0.90
C GLY A 27 21.48 14.37 -2.27
N ASN A 28 20.57 14.84 -3.13
CA ASN A 28 20.93 15.40 -4.43
C ASN A 28 21.37 16.86 -4.22
N THR A 29 22.68 17.08 -4.15
CA THR A 29 23.28 18.33 -3.62
C THR A 29 24.09 19.13 -4.65
N ASN A 30 24.10 18.70 -5.91
CA ASN A 30 24.74 19.40 -7.02
C ASN A 30 23.66 19.99 -7.96
N ILE A 31 23.01 21.07 -7.52
CA ILE A 31 21.84 21.64 -8.20
C ILE A 31 22.26 22.87 -9.00
N HIS A 32 21.84 22.91 -10.26
CA HIS A 32 21.99 24.05 -11.14
C HIS A 32 20.61 24.53 -11.56
N VAL A 33 20.37 25.84 -11.45
CA VAL A 33 19.10 26.44 -11.85
C VAL A 33 19.41 27.47 -12.93
N ILE A 34 18.94 27.19 -14.15
CA ILE A 34 19.03 28.12 -15.27
C ILE A 34 17.75 28.95 -15.26
N CYS A 35 17.85 30.24 -14.96
CA CYS A 35 16.69 31.11 -14.84
C CYS A 35 16.96 32.54 -15.30
N ASP A 36 15.90 33.33 -15.46
CA ASP A 36 16.06 34.76 -15.67
C ASP A 36 16.75 35.40 -14.46
N LYS A 37 17.73 36.29 -14.71
CA LYS A 37 18.46 37.00 -13.63
C LYS A 37 17.55 37.69 -12.63
N ALA A 38 16.39 38.18 -13.09
CA ALA A 38 15.38 38.81 -12.24
C ALA A 38 14.80 37.85 -11.17
N PHE A 39 14.94 36.53 -11.33
CA PHE A 39 14.45 35.55 -10.37
C PHE A 39 15.48 35.19 -9.29
N PHE A 40 16.73 35.64 -9.39
CA PHE A 40 17.80 35.25 -8.47
C PHE A 40 17.47 35.60 -7.02
N GLU A 41 16.90 36.79 -6.79
CA GLU A 41 16.52 37.24 -5.44
C GLU A 41 15.41 36.39 -4.81
N TYR A 42 14.60 35.68 -5.60
CA TYR A 42 13.58 34.79 -5.04
C TYR A 42 14.15 33.55 -4.37
N PHE A 43 15.39 33.18 -4.68
CA PHE A 43 16.09 32.09 -4.01
C PHE A 43 16.66 32.53 -2.64
N ASP A 44 16.59 33.81 -2.29
CA ASP A 44 17.13 34.28 -1.02
C ASP A 44 16.37 33.79 0.21
N CYS A 45 15.14 33.31 0.04
CA CYS A 45 14.34 32.71 1.10
C CYS A 45 14.85 31.32 1.54
N LEU A 46 15.75 30.69 0.78
CA LEU A 46 16.37 29.42 1.14
C LEU A 46 17.40 29.63 2.26
N ASN A 47 17.60 28.62 3.11
CA ASN A 47 18.60 28.73 4.16
C ASN A 47 20.04 28.57 3.62
N GLU A 48 21.03 28.98 4.40
CA GLU A 48 22.44 28.96 4.00
C GLU A 48 22.97 27.57 3.62
N ILE A 49 22.41 26.50 4.21
CA ILE A 49 22.79 25.13 3.86
C ILE A 49 22.24 24.78 2.46
N GLN A 50 20.98 25.12 2.19
CA GLN A 50 20.35 24.88 0.89
C GLN A 50 21.03 25.67 -0.22
N LYS A 51 21.33 26.96 0.01
CA LYS A 51 22.02 27.83 -0.96
C LYS A 51 23.38 27.27 -1.39
N LYS A 52 24.12 26.59 -0.51
CA LYS A 52 25.42 25.97 -0.84
C LYS A 52 25.32 24.87 -1.90
N TYR A 53 24.16 24.27 -2.07
CA TYR A 53 23.93 23.20 -3.05
C TYR A 53 23.42 23.71 -4.40
N ILE A 54 23.17 25.02 -4.51
CA ILE A 54 22.51 25.62 -5.67
C ILE A 54 23.46 26.58 -6.37
N THR A 55 23.64 26.36 -7.66
CA THR A 55 24.29 27.30 -8.57
C THR A 55 23.23 27.95 -9.44
N LEU A 56 22.97 29.24 -9.23
CA LEU A 56 22.11 30.05 -10.09
C LEU A 56 22.87 30.47 -11.35
N ILE A 57 22.23 30.33 -12.50
CA ILE A 57 22.83 30.58 -13.81
C ILE A 57 21.86 31.44 -14.60
N ASP A 58 22.36 32.57 -15.12
CA ASP A 58 21.55 33.46 -15.94
C ASP A 58 21.30 32.79 -17.28
N GLN A 59 20.04 32.63 -17.67
CA GLN A 59 19.67 32.06 -18.96
C GLN A 59 20.26 32.86 -20.14
N ALA A 60 20.54 34.15 -19.96
CA ALA A 60 21.19 35.01 -20.95
C ALA A 60 22.64 34.59 -21.28
N ASP A 61 23.26 33.70 -20.49
CA ASP A 61 24.59 33.15 -20.75
C ASP A 61 24.62 32.10 -21.88
N PHE A 62 23.45 31.74 -22.42
CA PHE A 62 23.26 30.71 -23.45
C PHE A 62 22.54 31.25 -24.68
N VAL A 63 22.73 30.59 -25.82
CA VAL A 63 22.20 31.02 -27.12
C VAL A 63 21.15 30.02 -27.59
N ASP A 64 19.89 30.20 -27.19
CA ASP A 64 18.80 29.46 -27.81
C ASP A 64 18.21 30.21 -29.01
N ASN A 65 18.31 29.60 -30.18
CA ASN A 65 17.58 30.07 -31.37
C ASN A 65 16.10 29.61 -31.34
N TYR A 66 15.67 28.91 -30.28
CA TYR A 66 14.34 28.33 -30.21
C TYR A 66 13.25 29.39 -30.00
N THR A 67 13.54 30.43 -29.23
CA THR A 67 12.58 31.52 -28.98
C THR A 67 12.12 32.20 -30.27
N GLU A 68 13.02 32.37 -31.24
CA GLU A 68 12.72 32.96 -32.55
C GLU A 68 12.04 31.98 -33.52
N THR A 69 12.38 30.70 -33.43
CA THR A 69 11.91 29.67 -34.37
C THR A 69 10.62 28.98 -33.95
N SER A 70 10.26 29.03 -32.66
CA SER A 70 9.05 28.41 -32.13
C SER A 70 7.79 28.99 -32.77
N LYS A 71 6.89 28.10 -33.18
CA LYS A 71 5.56 28.40 -33.72
C LYS A 71 4.44 28.13 -32.72
N LEU A 72 4.79 27.84 -31.47
CA LEU A 72 3.85 27.63 -30.38
C LEU A 72 3.19 28.96 -29.98
N ASP A 73 2.01 28.86 -29.38
CA ASP A 73 1.26 30.01 -28.90
C ASP A 73 2.08 30.78 -27.84
N LYS A 74 2.37 32.04 -28.16
CA LYS A 74 3.16 32.96 -27.31
C LYS A 74 2.29 33.66 -26.28
N ASP A 75 0.97 33.69 -26.48
CA ASP A 75 0.03 34.38 -25.60
C ASP A 75 -0.52 33.44 -24.53
N PHE A 76 -0.66 32.15 -24.83
CA PHE A 76 -1.14 31.15 -23.88
C PHE A 76 -0.25 31.11 -22.62
N ARG A 77 -0.79 31.70 -21.54
CA ARG A 77 -0.13 31.81 -20.22
C ARG A 77 1.26 32.45 -20.29
N GLY A 78 1.44 33.44 -21.18
CA GLY A 78 2.73 34.11 -21.37
C GLY A 78 3.78 33.17 -21.96
N GLY A 79 3.43 32.43 -23.01
CA GLY A 79 4.36 31.58 -23.75
C GLY A 79 4.68 30.25 -23.06
N PHE A 80 3.77 29.71 -22.25
CA PHE A 80 4.01 28.50 -21.45
C PHE A 80 4.66 27.35 -22.25
N TRP A 81 4.07 26.97 -23.39
CA TRP A 81 4.58 25.86 -24.20
C TRP A 81 5.93 26.17 -24.86
N GLN A 82 6.17 27.44 -25.20
CA GLN A 82 7.46 27.88 -25.71
C GLN A 82 8.52 27.74 -24.62
N HIS A 83 8.27 28.23 -23.41
CA HIS A 83 9.21 28.15 -22.29
C HIS A 83 9.48 26.70 -21.85
N CYS A 84 8.44 25.87 -21.76
CA CYS A 84 8.60 24.42 -21.49
C CYS A 84 9.46 23.73 -22.54
N SER A 85 9.33 24.09 -23.83
CA SER A 85 10.14 23.49 -24.90
C SER A 85 11.57 24.06 -24.94
N ARG A 86 11.73 25.36 -24.68
CA ARG A 86 13.00 26.09 -24.67
C ARG A 86 14.02 25.52 -23.69
N ARG A 87 13.58 24.91 -22.58
CA ARG A 87 14.47 24.35 -21.54
C ARG A 87 15.50 23.38 -22.10
N PHE A 88 15.15 22.54 -23.08
CA PHE A 88 16.10 21.58 -23.66
C PHE A 88 17.23 22.25 -24.43
N PHE A 89 16.97 23.39 -25.06
CA PHE A 89 17.97 24.17 -25.77
C PHE A 89 18.94 24.82 -24.78
N LEU A 90 18.40 25.42 -23.71
CA LEU A 90 19.20 25.99 -22.63
C LEU A 90 20.08 24.93 -21.93
N ILE A 91 19.50 23.77 -21.60
CA ILE A 91 20.24 22.66 -20.99
C ILE A 91 21.33 22.16 -21.93
N LYS A 92 21.05 21.97 -23.22
CA LYS A 92 22.05 21.54 -24.22
C LYS A 92 23.23 22.50 -24.27
N ASP A 93 22.96 23.80 -24.35
CA ASP A 93 23.99 24.82 -24.43
C ASP A 93 24.80 24.91 -23.13
N TRP A 94 24.13 24.82 -21.98
CA TRP A 94 24.79 24.73 -20.68
C TRP A 94 25.69 23.50 -20.57
N MET A 95 25.23 22.33 -21.01
CA MET A 95 26.03 21.09 -21.03
C MET A 95 27.25 21.21 -21.95
N ASN A 96 27.09 21.86 -23.11
CA ASN A 96 28.19 22.09 -24.06
C ASN A 96 29.24 23.06 -23.47
N LYS A 97 28.79 24.21 -22.96
CA LYS A 97 29.67 25.27 -22.42
C LYS A 97 30.50 24.78 -21.22
N ASN A 98 29.93 23.90 -20.39
CA ASN A 98 30.55 23.40 -19.16
C ASN A 98 31.12 21.97 -19.29
N ASP A 99 31.19 21.43 -20.50
CA ASP A 99 31.65 20.06 -20.79
C ASP A 99 30.97 18.94 -19.96
N ILE A 100 29.68 19.11 -19.66
CA ILE A 100 28.90 18.14 -18.90
C ILE A 100 28.38 17.05 -19.83
N GLN A 101 28.80 15.80 -19.61
CA GLN A 101 28.34 14.67 -20.43
C GLN A 101 26.91 14.23 -20.08
N ASN A 102 26.59 14.19 -18.79
CA ASN A 102 25.31 13.68 -18.30
C ASN A 102 24.78 14.56 -17.16
N CYS A 103 23.46 14.73 -17.11
CA CYS A 103 22.78 15.39 -15.99
C CYS A 103 21.39 14.81 -15.79
N TYR A 104 20.78 15.13 -14.65
CA TYR A 104 19.36 14.92 -14.40
C TYR A 104 18.62 16.21 -14.71
N HIS A 105 17.45 16.12 -15.32
CA HIS A 105 16.53 17.25 -15.44
C HIS A 105 15.23 16.91 -14.72
N VAL A 106 14.72 17.87 -13.95
CA VAL A 106 13.45 17.76 -13.23
C VAL A 106 12.60 18.97 -13.58
N GLU A 107 11.34 18.73 -13.88
CA GLU A 107 10.38 19.82 -14.08
C GLU A 107 10.00 20.47 -12.75
N ASN A 108 9.73 21.77 -12.76
CA ASN A 108 9.68 22.57 -11.53
C ASN A 108 8.56 22.13 -10.56
N ASP A 109 7.46 21.54 -11.03
CA ASP A 109 6.37 21.01 -10.21
C ASP A 109 6.45 19.49 -9.94
N VAL A 110 7.65 18.91 -10.06
CA VAL A 110 7.88 17.47 -9.89
C VAL A 110 8.81 17.18 -8.71
N PRO A 111 8.31 17.08 -7.47
CA PRO A 111 9.11 16.59 -6.35
C PRO A 111 9.61 15.16 -6.58
N SER A 112 10.90 14.94 -6.33
CA SER A 112 11.57 13.63 -6.39
C SER A 112 11.75 13.00 -5.01
N TYR A 113 11.60 11.68 -4.90
CA TYR A 113 11.70 10.90 -3.66
C TYR A 113 12.83 9.87 -3.67
N ILE A 114 13.89 10.18 -4.40
CA ILE A 114 15.01 9.26 -4.65
C ILE A 114 16.34 10.00 -4.68
N ASN A 115 17.42 9.27 -4.39
CA ASN A 115 18.77 9.67 -4.79
C ASN A 115 18.97 9.31 -6.26
N PHE A 116 19.30 10.30 -7.10
CA PHE A 116 19.38 10.08 -8.54
C PHE A 116 20.59 9.24 -8.97
N GLU A 117 21.75 9.41 -8.34
CA GLU A 117 22.95 8.62 -8.70
C GLU A 117 22.72 7.13 -8.37
N GLU A 118 22.19 6.84 -7.19
CA GLU A 118 21.85 5.47 -6.78
C GLU A 118 20.77 4.84 -7.68
N THR A 119 19.77 5.61 -8.09
CA THR A 119 18.67 5.10 -8.93
C THR A 119 19.16 4.83 -10.34
N PHE A 120 19.88 5.78 -10.95
CA PHE A 120 20.28 5.72 -12.35
C PHE A 120 21.56 4.91 -12.59
N GLN A 121 22.20 4.36 -11.55
CA GLN A 121 23.39 3.51 -11.71
C GLN A 121 23.15 2.28 -12.60
N THR A 122 21.91 1.76 -12.64
CA THR A 122 21.56 0.56 -13.44
C THR A 122 21.02 0.88 -14.83
N PHE A 123 20.96 2.16 -15.19
CA PHE A 123 20.46 2.65 -16.47
C PHE A 123 21.63 2.95 -17.40
N ASP A 124 21.41 2.77 -18.71
CA ASP A 124 22.43 3.05 -19.72
C ASP A 124 22.70 4.56 -19.80
N LYS A 125 23.88 4.97 -19.34
CA LYS A 125 24.31 6.38 -19.29
C LYS A 125 24.59 6.98 -20.68
N ASN A 126 24.57 6.19 -21.75
CA ASN A 126 24.69 6.68 -23.13
C ASN A 126 23.33 7.00 -23.77
N LYS A 127 22.23 6.79 -23.05
CA LYS A 127 20.87 7.08 -23.51
C LYS A 127 20.28 8.30 -22.83
N LEU A 128 19.23 8.84 -23.44
CA LEU A 128 18.26 9.69 -22.76
C LEU A 128 17.21 8.80 -22.09
N TRP A 129 16.80 9.12 -20.86
CA TRP A 129 15.70 8.44 -20.18
C TRP A 129 14.61 9.42 -19.81
N ALA A 130 13.37 9.08 -20.13
CA ALA A 130 12.19 9.87 -19.78
C ALA A 130 10.95 8.97 -19.74
N PRO A 131 9.89 9.33 -19.00
CA PRO A 131 8.66 8.56 -18.98
C PRO A 131 7.73 8.95 -20.15
N LEU A 132 7.17 7.94 -20.81
CA LEU A 132 6.07 8.08 -21.77
C LEU A 132 4.75 7.91 -21.04
N THR A 133 3.85 8.89 -21.18
CA THR A 133 2.49 8.75 -20.65
C THR A 133 1.60 7.95 -21.61
N ASN A 134 1.82 8.12 -22.93
CA ASN A 134 1.16 7.35 -23.98
C ASN A 134 2.04 7.34 -25.26
N PRO A 135 1.62 6.75 -26.40
CA PRO A 135 2.44 6.70 -27.62
C PRO A 135 2.68 8.05 -28.30
N TRP A 136 1.97 9.10 -27.90
CA TRP A 136 2.00 10.42 -28.53
C TRP A 136 2.66 11.48 -27.65
N TRP A 137 2.78 11.21 -26.34
CA TRP A 137 3.31 12.16 -25.35
C TRP A 137 4.33 11.51 -24.41
N GLY A 138 5.54 12.10 -24.39
CA GLY A 138 6.55 11.87 -23.36
C GLY A 138 6.51 13.01 -22.36
N VAL A 139 6.38 12.71 -21.07
CA VAL A 139 6.29 13.76 -20.05
C VAL A 139 7.68 14.01 -19.49
N PRO A 140 8.24 15.22 -19.62
CA PRO A 140 9.60 15.53 -19.15
C PRO A 140 9.67 15.76 -17.63
N SER A 141 8.96 14.94 -16.85
CA SER A 141 8.81 15.12 -15.40
C SER A 141 10.14 14.92 -14.66
N LEU A 142 10.78 13.77 -14.89
CA LEU A 142 12.13 13.44 -14.44
C LEU A 142 12.87 12.76 -15.58
N MET A 143 14.02 13.29 -15.96
CA MET A 143 14.80 12.80 -17.10
C MET A 143 16.27 12.60 -16.73
N PHE A 144 16.90 11.60 -17.36
CA PHE A 144 18.35 11.52 -17.46
C PHE A 144 18.76 11.94 -18.87
N LEU A 145 19.65 12.92 -18.97
CA LEU A 145 20.07 13.51 -20.22
C LEU A 145 21.53 13.19 -20.48
N ASN A 146 21.79 12.60 -21.65
CA ASN A 146 23.13 12.48 -22.22
C ASN A 146 23.32 13.60 -23.25
N ARG A 147 24.44 14.33 -23.18
CA ARG A 147 24.72 15.51 -24.02
C ARG A 147 24.57 15.22 -25.52
N GLN A 148 25.11 14.10 -25.99
CA GLN A 148 25.09 13.77 -27.42
C GLN A 148 23.67 13.43 -27.89
N VAL A 149 22.93 12.67 -27.08
CA VAL A 149 21.55 12.29 -27.39
C VAL A 149 20.62 13.50 -27.31
N LEU A 150 20.81 14.37 -26.31
CA LEU A 150 20.08 15.64 -26.19
C LEU A 150 20.34 16.56 -27.39
N GLY A 151 21.60 16.61 -27.87
CA GLY A 151 21.95 17.29 -29.12
C GLY A 151 21.08 16.83 -30.29
N LYS A 152 21.04 15.51 -30.53
CA LYS A 152 20.19 14.92 -31.59
C LYS A 152 18.71 15.19 -31.37
N PHE A 153 18.23 15.13 -30.13
CA PHE A 153 16.84 15.45 -29.80
C PHE A 153 16.50 16.87 -30.22
N VAL A 154 17.30 17.85 -29.79
CA VAL A 154 17.15 19.26 -30.12
C VAL A 154 17.25 19.51 -31.62
N ASP A 155 18.18 18.85 -32.33
CA ASP A 155 18.35 19.02 -33.78
C ASP A 155 17.15 18.49 -34.60
N THR A 156 16.38 17.55 -34.04
CA THR A 156 15.16 17.00 -34.66
C THR A 156 13.87 17.65 -34.17
N PHE A 157 13.97 18.66 -33.29
CA PHE A 157 12.82 19.27 -32.63
C PHE A 157 11.93 20.02 -33.63
N ASN A 158 10.65 19.66 -33.71
CA ASN A 158 9.67 20.36 -34.53
C ASN A 158 9.15 21.60 -33.77
N PRO A 159 9.37 22.82 -34.28
CA PRO A 159 8.98 24.06 -33.59
C PRO A 159 7.46 24.29 -33.52
N SER A 160 6.66 23.48 -34.22
CA SER A 160 5.18 23.56 -34.19
C SER A 160 4.55 22.60 -33.19
N LYS A 161 5.37 21.86 -32.43
CA LYS A 161 4.98 20.81 -31.50
C LYS A 161 5.56 21.15 -30.13
N ASN A 162 4.83 20.82 -29.07
CA ASN A 162 5.38 21.01 -27.72
C ASN A 162 6.45 19.96 -27.40
N ASP A 163 7.13 20.14 -26.28
CA ASP A 163 8.12 19.20 -25.78
C ASP A 163 7.61 17.77 -25.64
N MET A 164 6.39 17.58 -25.15
CA MET A 164 5.85 16.23 -24.92
C MET A 164 5.64 15.46 -26.23
N GLU A 165 5.11 16.13 -27.25
CA GLU A 165 4.95 15.57 -28.59
C GLU A 165 6.31 15.28 -29.25
N ASN A 166 7.26 16.22 -29.13
CA ASN A 166 8.61 16.04 -29.67
C ASN A 166 9.34 14.88 -28.99
N LEU A 167 9.22 14.73 -27.68
CA LEU A 167 9.86 13.67 -26.91
C LEU A 167 9.32 12.29 -27.30
N ALA A 168 8.00 12.14 -27.46
CA ALA A 168 7.41 10.89 -27.95
C ALA A 168 7.85 10.57 -29.38
N TYR A 169 7.83 11.57 -30.28
CA TYR A 169 8.31 11.40 -31.64
C TYR A 169 9.77 10.95 -31.69
N PHE A 170 10.64 11.59 -30.90
CA PHE A 170 12.05 11.24 -30.81
C PHE A 170 12.27 9.83 -30.27
N TYR A 171 11.53 9.44 -29.21
CA TYR A 171 11.54 8.06 -28.71
C TYR A 171 11.19 7.05 -29.80
N HIS A 172 10.11 7.28 -30.56
CA HIS A 172 9.66 6.33 -31.57
C HIS A 172 10.59 6.23 -32.78
N THR A 173 11.28 7.31 -33.13
CA THR A 173 12.22 7.35 -34.26
C THR A 173 13.65 6.98 -33.87
N ASN A 174 13.99 6.98 -32.58
CA ASN A 174 15.35 6.75 -32.07
C ASN A 174 15.37 5.80 -30.84
N ARG A 175 14.63 4.68 -30.89
CA ARG A 175 14.46 3.76 -29.75
C ARG A 175 15.75 3.24 -29.13
N ASP A 176 16.83 3.15 -29.90
CA ASP A 176 18.12 2.71 -29.39
C ASP A 176 18.79 3.76 -28.50
N LEU A 177 18.46 5.05 -28.70
CA LEU A 177 19.04 6.18 -27.99
C LEU A 177 18.19 6.63 -26.79
N VAL A 178 16.93 6.19 -26.71
CA VAL A 178 15.99 6.64 -25.68
C VAL A 178 15.41 5.45 -24.90
N GLY A 179 15.65 5.42 -23.61
CA GLY A 179 15.00 4.49 -22.68
C GLY A 179 13.72 5.09 -22.10
N ASN A 180 12.69 4.25 -21.92
CA ASN A 180 11.47 4.66 -21.24
C ASN A 180 11.55 4.38 -19.74
N LEU A 181 11.28 5.37 -18.90
CA LEU A 181 11.13 5.17 -17.45
C LEU A 181 9.79 4.48 -17.16
N PRO A 182 9.77 3.43 -16.33
CA PRO A 182 8.57 2.62 -16.11
C PRO A 182 7.51 3.40 -15.32
N ILE A 183 6.32 3.56 -15.91
CA ILE A 183 5.16 4.16 -15.24
C ILE A 183 4.20 3.08 -14.72
N PHE A 184 4.42 1.82 -15.11
CA PHE A 184 3.60 0.69 -14.70
C PHE A 184 4.45 -0.55 -14.40
N TYR A 185 3.85 -1.51 -13.69
CA TYR A 185 4.56 -2.70 -13.17
C TYR A 185 3.99 -4.03 -13.70
N GLU A 186 2.88 -4.02 -14.43
CA GLU A 186 2.24 -5.23 -14.97
C GLU A 186 2.35 -5.30 -16.50
N GLY A 187 2.40 -6.53 -17.01
CA GLY A 187 2.49 -6.83 -18.43
C GLY A 187 3.87 -6.57 -19.03
N ASN A 188 4.02 -6.93 -20.30
CA ASN A 188 5.22 -6.63 -21.10
C ASN A 188 4.89 -5.53 -22.11
N THR A 189 4.79 -4.29 -21.63
CA THR A 189 4.44 -3.12 -22.45
C THR A 189 5.59 -2.12 -22.45
N ILE A 190 5.53 -1.12 -23.34
CA ILE A 190 6.51 -0.03 -23.32
C ILE A 190 6.55 0.71 -21.96
N TYR A 191 5.47 0.66 -21.18
CA TYR A 191 5.33 1.33 -19.88
C TYR A 191 5.87 0.52 -18.70
N SER A 192 6.16 -0.77 -18.89
CA SER A 192 6.61 -1.71 -17.83
C SER A 192 7.90 -2.45 -18.15
N GLN A 193 8.37 -2.44 -19.41
CA GLN A 193 9.54 -3.22 -19.87
C GLN A 193 10.85 -2.94 -19.10
N ASN A 194 10.99 -1.75 -18.51
CA ASN A 194 12.17 -1.34 -17.74
C ASN A 194 11.90 -1.31 -16.23
N PHE A 195 10.79 -1.90 -15.76
CA PHE A 195 10.43 -1.92 -14.35
C PHE A 195 11.42 -2.76 -13.53
N LYS A 196 12.02 -2.12 -12.52
CA LYS A 196 12.97 -2.74 -11.58
C LYS A 196 12.59 -2.43 -10.12
N GLY A 197 11.29 -2.46 -9.80
CA GLY A 197 10.80 -2.19 -8.44
C GLY A 197 10.57 -0.73 -8.11
N LEU A 198 10.58 0.17 -9.11
CA LEU A 198 10.37 1.62 -8.93
C LEU A 198 9.51 2.15 -10.09
N LEU A 199 8.57 3.03 -9.78
CA LEU A 199 7.70 3.68 -10.76
C LEU A 199 8.03 5.17 -10.89
N PHE A 200 7.74 5.73 -12.05
CA PHE A 200 7.90 7.15 -12.34
C PHE A 200 6.52 7.73 -12.70
N ASP A 201 6.23 8.95 -12.23
CA ASP A 201 4.98 9.62 -12.58
C ASP A 201 5.14 10.44 -13.86
N ALA A 202 4.27 10.14 -14.82
CA ALA A 202 4.13 10.83 -16.11
C ALA A 202 2.85 11.68 -16.13
N ALA A 203 2.68 12.51 -15.10
CA ALA A 203 1.54 13.40 -14.90
C ALA A 203 0.19 12.68 -14.76
N ALA A 204 0.13 11.54 -14.06
CA ALA A 204 -1.12 10.84 -13.77
C ALA A 204 -1.32 10.62 -12.27
N MET A 205 -0.29 10.13 -11.56
CA MET A 205 -0.38 9.86 -10.13
C MET A 205 -0.49 11.17 -9.33
N GLY A 206 0.36 12.15 -9.63
CA GLY A 206 0.34 13.46 -8.97
C GLY A 206 -0.94 14.26 -9.27
N GLN A 207 -1.52 14.13 -10.46
CA GLN A 207 -2.83 14.71 -10.78
C GLN A 207 -3.97 14.04 -9.99
N TYR A 208 -3.94 12.72 -9.85
CA TYR A 208 -4.92 12.00 -9.03
C TYR A 208 -4.84 12.43 -7.56
N LEU A 209 -3.63 12.57 -7.01
CA LEU A 209 -3.42 12.88 -5.59
C LEU A 209 -3.60 14.37 -5.26
N GLY A 210 -3.09 15.26 -6.10
CA GLY A 210 -3.08 16.71 -5.87
C GLY A 210 -4.16 17.49 -6.61
N GLY A 211 -4.85 16.87 -7.58
CA GLY A 211 -5.74 17.55 -8.51
C GLY A 211 -4.99 18.19 -9.68
N VAL A 212 -5.75 18.90 -10.52
CA VAL A 212 -5.24 19.66 -11.67
C VAL A 212 -5.00 21.13 -11.31
N ASP A 213 -4.21 21.81 -12.13
CA ASP A 213 -3.96 23.26 -12.00
C ASP A 213 -5.28 24.05 -11.91
N PRO A 214 -5.48 24.88 -10.86
CA PRO A 214 -6.67 25.73 -10.71
C PRO A 214 -6.94 26.65 -11.91
N ARG A 215 -5.92 27.00 -12.70
CA ARG A 215 -6.06 27.78 -13.94
C ARG A 215 -6.70 26.99 -15.08
N ASN A 216 -6.80 25.66 -14.97
CA ASN A 216 -7.53 24.80 -15.89
C ASN A 216 -8.94 24.51 -15.37
N GLN A 217 -9.07 24.24 -14.08
CA GLN A 217 -10.34 23.89 -13.46
C GLN A 217 -10.34 24.34 -11.99
N GLU A 218 -11.33 25.16 -11.63
CA GLU A 218 -11.51 25.63 -10.26
C GLU A 218 -12.03 24.52 -9.32
N GLY A 219 -11.70 24.64 -8.04
CA GLY A 219 -12.17 23.75 -6.97
C GLY A 219 -11.26 22.55 -6.69
N ASP A 220 -11.73 21.67 -5.80
CA ASP A 220 -11.04 20.43 -5.43
C ASP A 220 -11.21 19.39 -6.54
N THR A 221 -10.14 19.18 -7.31
CA THR A 221 -10.09 18.24 -8.43
C THR A 221 -9.31 16.97 -8.11
N ARG A 222 -9.00 16.72 -6.82
CA ARG A 222 -8.35 15.48 -6.39
C ARG A 222 -9.23 14.28 -6.76
N GLY A 223 -8.61 13.18 -7.14
CA GLY A 223 -9.26 12.03 -7.76
C GLY A 223 -9.34 12.09 -9.29
N PHE A 224 -8.80 13.15 -9.92
CA PHE A 224 -8.76 13.29 -11.38
C PHE A 224 -8.02 12.10 -12.03
N VAL A 225 -8.69 11.43 -12.98
CA VAL A 225 -8.10 10.35 -13.76
C VAL A 225 -7.67 10.92 -15.10
N ASN A 226 -6.35 11.01 -15.32
CA ASN A 226 -5.81 11.52 -16.57
C ASN A 226 -6.17 10.59 -17.74
N GLU A 227 -7.16 10.98 -18.55
CA GLU A 227 -7.67 10.21 -19.69
C GLU A 227 -6.64 10.08 -20.82
N SER A 228 -5.62 10.96 -20.82
CA SER A 228 -4.52 10.91 -21.75
C SER A 228 -3.46 9.87 -21.39
N CYS A 229 -3.37 9.45 -20.13
CA CYS A 229 -2.38 8.44 -19.72
C CYS A 229 -2.77 7.05 -20.27
N ALA A 230 -1.82 6.24 -20.70
CA ALA A 230 -2.11 4.86 -21.11
C ALA A 230 -2.58 4.00 -19.91
N ILE A 231 -2.23 4.39 -18.68
CA ILE A 231 -2.56 3.68 -17.46
C ILE A 231 -3.74 4.35 -16.76
N GLN A 232 -4.94 3.85 -17.02
CA GLN A 232 -6.20 4.44 -16.56
C GLN A 232 -6.63 4.00 -15.15
N ASN A 233 -5.91 3.08 -14.51
CA ASN A 233 -6.34 2.40 -13.29
C ASN A 233 -5.58 2.82 -12.03
N TYR A 234 -4.87 3.95 -12.02
CA TYR A 234 -4.23 4.45 -10.79
C TYR A 234 -5.23 4.70 -9.66
N HIS A 235 -6.46 5.11 -9.98
CA HIS A 235 -7.56 5.25 -9.02
C HIS A 235 -7.96 3.95 -8.30
N LYS A 236 -7.56 2.78 -8.82
CA LYS A 236 -7.79 1.47 -8.18
C LYS A 236 -6.70 1.11 -7.18
N HIS A 237 -5.61 1.88 -7.12
CA HIS A 237 -4.51 1.66 -6.20
C HIS A 237 -4.73 2.50 -4.95
N LYS A 238 -4.28 1.98 -3.81
CA LYS A 238 -4.10 2.77 -2.59
C LYS A 238 -2.70 3.35 -2.59
N PHE A 239 -2.58 4.63 -2.24
CA PHE A 239 -1.31 5.34 -2.13
C PHE A 239 -0.91 5.50 -0.68
N TYR A 240 0.39 5.34 -0.41
CA TYR A 240 0.94 5.34 0.94
C TYR A 240 2.20 6.19 1.01
N TRP A 241 2.30 7.03 2.01
CA TRP A 241 3.54 7.73 2.34
C TRP A 241 4.27 6.90 3.40
N VAL A 242 5.27 6.16 2.95
CA VAL A 242 6.04 5.21 3.76
C VAL A 242 7.25 5.92 4.33
N LYS A 243 7.34 6.03 5.65
CA LYS A 243 8.52 6.58 6.32
C LYS A 243 9.71 5.63 6.18
N LYS A 244 10.81 6.13 5.61
CA LYS A 244 12.13 5.50 5.54
C LYS A 244 13.12 6.47 6.17
N ASP A 245 13.76 6.03 7.25
CA ASP A 245 14.53 6.90 8.15
C ASP A 245 13.69 8.09 8.65
N ASN A 246 13.99 9.31 8.19
CA ASN A 246 13.27 10.53 8.56
C ASN A 246 12.45 11.13 7.41
N LEU A 247 12.33 10.43 6.28
CA LEU A 247 11.63 10.92 5.09
C LEU A 247 10.51 9.97 4.70
N TYR A 248 9.44 10.50 4.14
CA TYR A 248 8.35 9.73 3.57
C TYR A 248 8.53 9.60 2.07
N VAL A 249 8.33 8.39 1.57
CA VAL A 249 8.39 8.06 0.15
C VAL A 249 7.01 7.57 -0.30
N PRO A 250 6.43 8.12 -1.36
CA PRO A 250 5.17 7.65 -1.90
C PRO A 250 5.31 6.24 -2.48
N HIS A 251 4.33 5.39 -2.20
CA HIS A 251 4.22 4.04 -2.73
C HIS A 251 2.79 3.80 -3.22
N ILE A 252 2.64 2.90 -4.19
CA ILE A 252 1.36 2.26 -4.48
C ILE A 252 1.31 0.87 -3.86
N LEU A 253 0.15 0.47 -3.34
CA LEU A 253 -0.11 -0.93 -3.01
C LEU A 253 -0.66 -1.65 -4.23
N VAL A 254 0.02 -2.72 -4.62
CA VAL A 254 -0.43 -3.60 -5.70
C VAL A 254 -1.69 -4.35 -5.25
N PRO A 255 -2.81 -4.28 -6.00
CA PRO A 255 -4.02 -5.01 -5.66
C PRO A 255 -3.79 -6.51 -5.52
N LEU A 256 -4.49 -7.16 -4.59
CA LEU A 256 -4.45 -8.62 -4.45
C LEU A 256 -5.04 -9.36 -5.66
N SER A 257 -5.85 -8.67 -6.46
CA SER A 257 -6.39 -9.17 -7.73
C SER A 257 -5.36 -9.23 -8.85
N THR A 258 -4.18 -8.63 -8.69
CA THR A 258 -3.13 -8.63 -9.70
C THR A 258 -2.58 -10.05 -9.88
N SER A 259 -2.34 -10.43 -11.14
CA SER A 259 -1.93 -11.78 -11.52
C SER A 259 -0.45 -12.10 -11.23
N ASN A 260 0.37 -11.07 -10.99
CA ASN A 260 1.81 -11.20 -10.80
C ASN A 260 2.19 -11.42 -9.31
N ASN A 261 3.47 -11.71 -9.09
CA ASN A 261 4.06 -11.92 -7.77
C ASN A 261 4.17 -10.65 -6.91
N LEU A 262 3.84 -9.47 -7.45
CA LEU A 262 3.87 -8.20 -6.74
C LEU A 262 2.57 -7.94 -5.97
N LYS A 263 1.53 -8.77 -6.12
CA LYS A 263 0.26 -8.62 -5.40
C LYS A 263 0.45 -8.41 -3.90
N GLY A 264 -0.16 -7.36 -3.35
CA GLY A 264 -0.05 -6.98 -1.95
C GLY A 264 1.27 -6.29 -1.56
N GLN A 265 2.20 -6.06 -2.50
CA GLN A 265 3.45 -5.35 -2.24
C GLN A 265 3.28 -3.83 -2.38
N LEU A 266 4.12 -3.09 -1.66
CA LEU A 266 4.27 -1.64 -1.83
C LEU A 266 5.38 -1.36 -2.85
N ILE A 267 5.05 -0.67 -3.93
CA ILE A 267 6.01 -0.25 -4.95
C ILE A 267 6.28 1.26 -4.79
N PRO A 268 7.53 1.68 -4.58
CA PRO A 268 7.88 3.09 -4.46
C PRO A 268 7.66 3.85 -5.77
N ILE A 269 7.38 5.14 -5.63
CA ILE A 269 7.26 6.11 -6.72
C ILE A 269 8.42 7.09 -6.62
N ALA A 270 9.18 7.25 -7.70
CA ALA A 270 10.37 8.07 -7.79
C ALA A 270 10.09 9.57 -7.74
N ASN A 271 8.98 9.98 -8.31
CA ASN A 271 8.59 11.38 -8.46
C ASN A 271 7.06 11.48 -8.56
N LEU A 272 6.49 12.61 -8.16
CA LEU A 272 5.08 12.93 -8.40
C LEU A 272 5.00 14.24 -9.17
N HIS A 273 4.24 14.29 -10.25
CA HIS A 273 4.02 15.52 -11.01
C HIS A 273 2.78 16.23 -10.47
N ILE A 274 3.01 17.21 -9.58
CA ILE A 274 1.97 17.88 -8.80
C ILE A 274 1.38 19.03 -9.63
N HIS A 275 0.44 18.68 -10.50
CA HIS A 275 -0.13 19.62 -11.47
C HIS A 275 -0.89 20.80 -10.83
N HIS A 276 -1.44 20.61 -9.62
CA HIS A 276 -2.06 21.69 -8.81
C HIS A 276 -1.02 22.68 -8.23
N LYS A 277 0.29 22.45 -8.41
CA LYS A 277 1.40 23.32 -8.00
C LYS A 277 1.56 23.52 -6.49
N ASN A 278 0.84 22.75 -5.66
CA ASN A 278 0.91 22.82 -4.21
C ASN A 278 1.92 21.80 -3.64
N LEU A 279 3.20 21.99 -3.96
CA LEU A 279 4.26 21.01 -3.65
C LEU A 279 4.55 20.87 -2.15
N GLU A 280 4.32 21.93 -1.36
CA GLU A 280 4.47 21.89 0.11
C GLU A 280 3.62 20.80 0.78
N CYS A 281 2.52 20.37 0.14
CA CYS A 281 1.66 19.28 0.63
C CYS A 281 2.19 17.88 0.30
N PHE A 282 3.33 17.78 -0.38
CA PHE A 282 3.94 16.54 -0.82
C PHE A 282 5.41 16.44 -0.41
N MET A 283 5.86 17.29 0.51
CA MET A 283 7.25 17.29 0.97
C MET A 283 7.56 15.99 1.71
N ALA A 284 8.75 15.44 1.49
CA ALA A 284 9.14 14.16 2.05
C ALA A 284 9.40 14.22 3.56
N ASP A 285 9.69 15.39 4.14
CA ASP A 285 9.86 15.54 5.58
C ASP A 285 8.54 15.72 6.34
N ASP A 286 7.50 16.30 5.71
CA ASP A 286 6.18 16.47 6.34
C ASP A 286 4.96 16.41 5.39
N PRO A 287 4.57 15.20 4.92
CA PRO A 287 3.27 14.90 4.29
C PRO A 287 2.74 15.99 3.39
N LYS A 288 1.52 16.55 3.43
CA LYS A 288 0.45 16.65 4.41
C LYS A 288 -0.53 15.48 4.27
N GLU A 289 -1.07 14.97 5.39
CA GLU A 289 -2.06 13.89 5.29
C GLU A 289 -3.41 14.46 4.86
N ASP A 290 -3.97 13.89 3.81
CA ASP A 290 -5.36 14.08 3.45
C ASP A 290 -6.04 12.71 3.42
N SER A 291 -6.96 12.51 4.37
CA SER A 291 -7.66 11.24 4.61
C SER A 291 -8.37 10.68 3.36
N LYS A 292 -8.56 11.47 2.29
CA LYS A 292 -9.19 11.01 1.04
C LYS A 292 -8.28 10.19 0.12
N PHE A 293 -6.98 10.51 0.03
CA PHE A 293 -6.08 9.92 -0.99
C PHE A 293 -4.67 9.61 -0.49
N ILE A 294 -4.28 10.12 0.68
CA ILE A 294 -2.94 9.98 1.24
C ILE A 294 -3.09 9.38 2.64
N THR A 295 -2.45 8.24 2.88
CA THR A 295 -2.32 7.67 4.23
C THR A 295 -0.84 7.60 4.61
N ARG A 296 -0.46 8.25 5.73
CA ARG A 296 0.91 8.20 6.24
C ARG A 296 1.16 6.91 7.02
N PHE A 297 2.33 6.32 6.85
CA PHE A 297 2.81 5.19 7.65
C PHE A 297 4.07 5.60 8.41
N GLU A 298 3.89 5.94 9.70
CA GLU A 298 4.98 6.34 10.61
C GLU A 298 6.03 5.26 10.85
N LYS A 299 5.61 4.01 10.74
CA LYS A 299 6.46 2.83 10.63
C LYS A 299 5.76 1.92 9.64
N VAL A 300 6.36 1.69 8.48
CA VAL A 300 6.10 0.43 7.79
C VAL A 300 6.86 -0.61 8.60
N GLU A 301 6.21 -1.11 9.65
CA GLU A 301 6.41 -2.51 10.01
C GLU A 301 5.99 -3.26 8.74
N HIS A 302 6.96 -3.53 7.86
CA HIS A 302 6.71 -4.24 6.62
C HIS A 302 5.87 -5.45 6.99
N ILE A 303 4.63 -5.49 6.51
CA ILE A 303 3.92 -6.76 6.48
C ILE A 303 4.68 -7.56 5.42
N VAL A 304 5.69 -8.30 5.86
CA VAL A 304 6.47 -9.16 4.99
C VAL A 304 5.54 -10.29 4.62
N VAL A 305 5.01 -10.23 3.40
CA VAL A 305 4.29 -11.35 2.80
C VAL A 305 5.35 -12.26 2.21
N PRO A 306 5.56 -13.47 2.76
CA PRO A 306 6.52 -14.41 2.19
C PRO A 306 6.13 -14.76 0.75
N THR A 307 7.14 -14.92 -0.09
CA THR A 307 7.03 -15.41 -1.45
C THR A 307 6.48 -16.84 -1.47
N ASP A 308 5.90 -17.26 -2.58
CA ASP A 308 5.42 -18.65 -2.74
C ASP A 308 6.54 -19.67 -2.51
N LYS A 309 7.79 -19.31 -2.81
CA LYS A 309 8.97 -20.12 -2.53
C LYS A 309 9.23 -20.25 -1.02
N GLU A 310 9.23 -19.15 -0.28
CA GLU A 310 9.40 -19.18 1.18
C GLU A 310 8.26 -19.94 1.87
N ILE A 311 7.02 -19.78 1.39
CA ILE A 311 5.88 -20.57 1.87
C ILE A 311 6.12 -22.07 1.67
N GLN A 312 6.59 -22.49 0.49
CA GLN A 312 6.91 -23.90 0.25
C GLN A 312 7.97 -24.43 1.21
N GLU A 313 9.01 -23.64 1.50
CA GLU A 313 10.04 -23.99 2.49
C GLU A 313 9.45 -24.13 3.90
N TYR A 314 8.56 -23.22 4.31
CA TYR A 314 7.92 -23.27 5.64
C TYR A 314 6.97 -24.45 5.81
N THR A 315 6.14 -24.75 4.82
CA THR A 315 5.21 -25.90 4.90
C THR A 315 5.91 -27.26 5.00
N GLY A 316 7.22 -27.32 4.74
CA GLY A 316 8.06 -28.50 4.96
C GLY A 316 8.43 -28.74 6.44
N ILE A 317 8.21 -27.76 7.32
CA ILE A 317 8.57 -27.82 8.74
C ILE A 317 7.51 -28.62 9.51
N LYS A 318 7.83 -29.87 9.86
CA LYS A 318 6.93 -30.80 10.54
C LYS A 318 7.27 -30.99 12.02
N GLY A 319 6.31 -31.52 12.76
CA GLY A 319 6.44 -31.87 14.18
C GLY A 319 5.90 -30.81 15.12
N PHE A 320 5.68 -31.22 16.37
CA PHE A 320 5.24 -30.38 17.47
C PHE A 320 5.85 -30.89 18.79
N ARG A 321 5.86 -30.04 19.81
CA ARG A 321 6.17 -30.41 21.20
C ARG A 321 5.04 -30.02 22.13
N PHE A 322 4.97 -30.68 23.28
CA PHE A 322 4.07 -30.27 24.35
C PHE A 322 4.73 -29.19 25.21
N ASP A 323 4.02 -28.10 25.48
CA ASP A 323 4.48 -27.02 26.37
C ASP A 323 3.32 -26.51 27.24
N ASN A 324 3.12 -27.16 28.39
CA ASN A 324 2.05 -26.82 29.30
C ASN A 324 2.28 -25.47 30.03
N SER A 325 3.51 -24.96 30.07
CA SER A 325 3.85 -23.75 30.84
C SER A 325 3.29 -22.49 30.18
N PHE A 326 3.36 -22.44 28.85
CA PHE A 326 2.87 -21.33 28.06
C PHE A 326 1.33 -21.24 28.09
N GLY A 327 0.65 -22.38 27.93
CA GLY A 327 -0.82 -22.46 28.01
C GLY A 327 -1.38 -22.02 29.36
N LEU A 328 -0.69 -22.35 30.47
CA LEU A 328 -1.06 -21.91 31.82
C LEU A 328 -1.00 -20.39 31.96
N THR A 329 0.10 -19.78 31.49
CA THR A 329 0.29 -18.31 31.54
C THR A 329 -0.83 -17.58 30.78
N LEU A 330 -1.17 -18.05 29.58
CA LEU A 330 -2.26 -17.47 28.79
C LEU A 330 -3.62 -17.61 29.48
N ARG A 331 -3.86 -18.75 30.15
CA ARG A 331 -5.10 -19.00 30.88
C ARG A 331 -5.26 -18.07 32.08
N GLU A 332 -4.17 -17.74 32.77
CA GLU A 332 -4.16 -16.80 33.90
C GLU A 332 -4.55 -15.38 33.47
N ASN A 333 -4.21 -14.97 32.25
CA ASN A 333 -4.53 -13.65 31.69
C ASN A 333 -5.94 -13.54 31.08
N MET A 334 -6.67 -14.65 30.94
CA MET A 334 -7.93 -14.73 30.21
C MET A 334 -8.98 -13.68 30.65
N VAL A 335 -9.09 -13.42 31.96
CA VAL A 335 -10.03 -12.43 32.52
C VAL A 335 -9.67 -11.01 32.07
N GLY A 336 -8.38 -10.67 32.07
CA GLY A 336 -7.88 -9.37 31.61
C GLY A 336 -8.11 -9.18 30.11
N ASP A 337 -7.84 -10.21 29.32
CA ASP A 337 -8.07 -10.19 27.86
C ASP A 337 -9.55 -9.97 27.51
N LEU A 338 -10.46 -10.70 28.16
CA LEU A 338 -11.91 -10.54 27.97
C LEU A 338 -12.39 -9.15 28.36
N THR A 339 -11.87 -8.62 29.47
CA THR A 339 -12.20 -7.27 29.95
C THR A 339 -11.73 -6.21 28.96
N SER A 340 -10.50 -6.32 28.47
CA SER A 340 -9.94 -5.42 27.44
C SER A 340 -10.76 -5.45 26.14
N MET A 341 -11.14 -6.65 25.67
CA MET A 341 -12.00 -6.78 24.48
C MET A 341 -13.38 -6.13 24.70
N LYS A 342 -14.00 -6.35 25.85
CA LYS A 342 -15.28 -5.75 26.23
C LYS A 342 -15.20 -4.22 26.21
N GLU A 343 -14.18 -3.66 26.83
CA GLU A 343 -13.94 -2.21 26.85
C GLU A 343 -13.77 -1.65 25.44
N LYS A 344 -13.01 -2.32 24.56
CA LYS A 344 -12.88 -1.93 23.16
C LYS A 344 -14.21 -1.95 22.41
N ILE A 345 -15.05 -2.97 22.61
CA ILE A 345 -16.40 -3.02 22.00
C ILE A 345 -17.23 -1.82 22.45
N ASN A 346 -17.26 -1.53 23.76
CA ASN A 346 -18.04 -0.43 24.32
C ASN A 346 -17.53 0.96 23.89
N ALA A 347 -16.21 1.10 23.73
CA ALA A 347 -15.59 2.33 23.24
C ALA A 347 -15.67 2.49 21.70
N GLY A 348 -16.21 1.51 20.98
CA GLY A 348 -16.20 1.52 19.50
C GLY A 348 -14.79 1.42 18.91
N THR A 349 -13.84 0.86 19.64
CA THR A 349 -12.46 0.65 19.19
C THR A 349 -12.36 -0.67 18.42
N ASN A 350 -11.78 -0.60 17.22
CA ASN A 350 -11.61 -1.77 16.35
C ASN A 350 -10.45 -2.65 16.82
N PHE A 351 -10.64 -3.97 16.68
CA PHE A 351 -9.61 -4.99 16.94
C PHE A 351 -10.00 -6.29 16.25
N SER A 352 -9.06 -7.21 16.11
CA SER A 352 -9.31 -8.55 15.60
C SER A 352 -8.90 -9.62 16.60
N CYS A 353 -9.59 -10.75 16.60
CA CYS A 353 -9.23 -11.93 17.38
C CYS A 353 -9.42 -13.19 16.52
N VAL A 354 -8.36 -13.96 16.33
CA VAL A 354 -8.34 -15.15 15.45
C VAL A 354 -7.84 -16.38 16.20
N LYS A 355 -8.36 -17.58 15.86
CA LYS A 355 -8.02 -18.82 16.57
C LYS A 355 -7.30 -19.81 15.68
N PHE A 356 -6.09 -20.17 16.06
CA PHE A 356 -5.31 -21.22 15.39
C PHE A 356 -5.31 -22.48 16.25
N GLY A 357 -6.13 -23.44 15.85
CA GLY A 357 -6.22 -24.77 16.44
C GLY A 357 -5.36 -25.78 15.69
N ASP A 358 -5.47 -27.03 16.12
CA ASP A 358 -4.77 -28.18 15.52
C ASP A 358 -5.07 -28.32 14.02
N GLY A 359 -6.33 -28.19 13.60
CA GLY A 359 -6.73 -28.31 12.19
C GLY A 359 -6.06 -27.29 11.28
N GLU A 360 -5.87 -26.04 11.73
CA GLU A 360 -5.15 -25.02 10.96
C GLU A 360 -3.68 -25.39 10.77
N TRP A 361 -3.00 -25.75 11.86
CA TRP A 361 -1.58 -26.12 11.81
C TRP A 361 -1.35 -27.38 10.99
N LEU A 362 -2.20 -28.40 11.15
CA LEU A 362 -2.15 -29.63 10.37
C LEU A 362 -2.32 -29.34 8.87
N ASN A 363 -3.22 -28.44 8.48
CA ASN A 363 -3.38 -28.07 7.08
C ASN A 363 -2.17 -27.30 6.52
N MET A 364 -1.54 -26.43 7.33
CA MET A 364 -0.31 -25.74 6.92
C MET A 364 0.86 -26.70 6.66
N ILE A 365 0.97 -27.80 7.41
CA ILE A 365 2.09 -28.76 7.31
C ILE A 365 1.76 -30.03 6.53
N SER A 366 0.49 -30.25 6.21
CA SER A 366 0.06 -31.44 5.45
C SER A 366 0.45 -31.30 3.98
N ILE A 367 0.96 -32.41 3.44
CA ILE A 367 1.37 -32.54 2.04
C ILE A 367 0.39 -33.40 1.23
N THR A 368 -0.67 -33.89 1.88
CA THR A 368 -1.60 -34.90 1.35
C THR A 368 -3.00 -34.31 1.20
N GLU A 369 -3.44 -34.13 -0.05
CA GLU A 369 -4.73 -33.50 -0.43
C GLU A 369 -5.99 -34.29 -0.03
N ASN A 370 -5.85 -35.38 0.74
CA ASN A 370 -6.95 -36.29 1.11
C ASN A 370 -7.18 -36.42 2.62
N GLU A 371 -6.48 -35.63 3.44
CA GLU A 371 -6.71 -35.60 4.88
C GLU A 371 -7.84 -34.62 5.25
N ARG A 372 -8.49 -34.89 6.39
CA ARG A 372 -9.59 -34.08 6.91
C ARG A 372 -9.40 -33.75 8.37
N ASN A 373 -9.90 -32.59 8.79
CA ASN A 373 -10.01 -32.27 10.21
C ASN A 373 -11.19 -33.01 10.86
N CYS A 374 -11.33 -32.86 12.19
CA CYS A 374 -12.41 -33.47 12.97
C CYS A 374 -13.83 -33.06 12.54
N ASP A 375 -13.97 -31.93 11.84
CA ASP A 375 -15.25 -31.41 11.35
C ASP A 375 -15.52 -31.80 9.88
N GLY A 376 -14.66 -32.64 9.29
CA GLY A 376 -14.79 -33.15 7.93
C GLY A 376 -14.31 -32.21 6.82
N ASN A 377 -13.64 -31.10 7.15
CA ASN A 377 -13.05 -30.19 6.15
C ASN A 377 -11.77 -30.80 5.60
N ASN A 378 -11.63 -30.81 4.28
CA ASN A 378 -10.42 -31.27 3.62
C ASN A 378 -9.27 -30.30 3.86
N TYR A 379 -8.05 -30.84 3.93
CA TYR A 379 -6.84 -30.05 3.78
C TYR A 379 -6.60 -29.77 2.30
N PHE A 380 -6.41 -28.48 1.98
CA PHE A 380 -6.16 -28.02 0.62
C PHE A 380 -4.83 -27.29 0.65
N ARG A 381 -3.95 -27.56 -0.31
CA ARG A 381 -2.66 -26.88 -0.37
C ARG A 381 -2.80 -25.36 -0.37
N GLY A 382 -3.72 -24.84 -1.19
CA GLY A 382 -3.99 -23.40 -1.24
C GLY A 382 -4.53 -22.82 0.08
N LEU A 383 -5.31 -23.60 0.85
CA LEU A 383 -5.76 -23.17 2.19
C LEU A 383 -4.59 -23.16 3.18
N GLY A 384 -3.74 -24.19 3.16
CA GLY A 384 -2.52 -24.22 3.97
C GLY A 384 -1.61 -23.03 3.71
N ASP A 385 -1.37 -22.70 2.43
CA ASP A 385 -0.56 -21.55 2.05
C ASP A 385 -1.18 -20.21 2.52
N ASP A 386 -2.49 -20.03 2.33
CA ASP A 386 -3.21 -18.83 2.79
C ASP A 386 -3.28 -18.74 4.32
N LEU A 387 -3.33 -19.88 5.01
CA LEU A 387 -3.25 -19.94 6.47
C LEU A 387 -1.88 -19.45 6.96
N VAL A 388 -0.77 -19.87 6.34
CA VAL A 388 0.58 -19.36 6.68
C VAL A 388 0.65 -17.84 6.44
N ARG A 389 0.19 -17.36 5.28
CA ARG A 389 0.16 -15.91 4.99
C ARG A 389 -0.67 -15.13 6.00
N SER A 390 -1.84 -15.66 6.37
CA SER A 390 -2.70 -15.03 7.37
C SER A 390 -2.02 -14.98 8.74
N TYR A 391 -1.35 -16.06 9.17
CA TYR A 391 -0.64 -16.10 10.45
C TYR A 391 0.47 -15.06 10.51
N ILE A 392 1.31 -14.97 9.48
CA ILE A 392 2.39 -13.97 9.39
C ILE A 392 1.83 -12.55 9.40
N PHE A 393 0.77 -12.30 8.63
CA PHE A 393 0.07 -11.01 8.67
C PHE A 393 -0.40 -10.69 10.09
N PHE A 394 -1.01 -11.64 10.79
CA PHE A 394 -1.46 -11.44 12.16
C PHE A 394 -0.29 -11.21 13.11
N LEU A 395 0.86 -11.89 12.97
CA LEU A 395 2.09 -11.65 13.76
C LEU A 395 2.64 -10.23 13.61
N GLN A 396 2.37 -9.58 12.47
CA GLN A 396 2.80 -8.21 12.18
C GLN A 396 1.73 -7.16 12.52
N ASN A 397 0.45 -7.53 12.54
CA ASN A 397 -0.63 -6.58 12.83
C ASN A 397 -0.76 -6.27 14.34
N LYS A 398 -0.73 -4.99 14.72
CA LYS A 398 -0.76 -4.56 16.12
C LYS A 398 -2.13 -4.73 16.80
N ASP A 399 -3.21 -4.75 16.03
CA ASP A 399 -4.58 -4.74 16.53
C ASP A 399 -5.23 -6.14 16.51
N THR A 400 -4.42 -7.19 16.24
CA THR A 400 -4.86 -8.59 16.22
C THR A 400 -4.37 -9.36 17.45
N LEU A 401 -5.32 -9.98 18.16
CA LEU A 401 -5.11 -11.02 19.14
C LEU A 401 -5.11 -12.40 18.46
N ILE A 402 -4.18 -13.27 18.83
CA ILE A 402 -4.03 -14.61 18.27
C ILE A 402 -4.25 -15.64 19.39
N SER A 403 -5.36 -16.35 19.34
CA SER A 403 -5.66 -17.42 20.30
C SER A 403 -4.88 -18.69 19.92
N ARG A 404 -4.00 -19.15 20.81
CA ARG A 404 -3.09 -20.29 20.58
C ARG A 404 -3.55 -21.55 21.28
N TRP A 405 -3.55 -22.65 20.54
CA TRP A 405 -3.77 -24.00 21.08
C TRP A 405 -2.73 -24.32 22.16
N THR A 406 -3.19 -24.81 23.32
CA THR A 406 -2.49 -24.60 24.59
C THR A 406 -1.47 -25.67 24.92
N ASP A 407 -1.60 -26.85 24.32
CA ASP A 407 -0.86 -28.03 24.75
C ASP A 407 0.14 -28.48 23.69
N GLN A 408 0.08 -27.93 22.47
CA GLN A 408 0.97 -28.30 21.37
C GLN A 408 1.51 -27.05 20.68
N VAL A 409 2.83 -26.91 20.68
CA VAL A 409 3.54 -25.87 19.92
C VAL A 409 4.13 -26.53 18.68
N TYR A 410 3.67 -26.12 17.51
CA TYR A 410 4.15 -26.65 16.24
C TYR A 410 5.51 -26.04 15.89
N ASN A 411 6.40 -26.83 15.29
CA ASN A 411 7.73 -26.35 14.88
C ASN A 411 7.62 -25.20 13.86
N LEU A 412 6.61 -25.27 12.99
CA LEU A 412 6.28 -24.18 12.06
C LEU A 412 5.89 -22.91 12.81
N GLU A 413 4.99 -23.01 13.80
CA GLU A 413 4.57 -21.88 14.62
C GLU A 413 5.76 -21.16 15.25
N GLU A 414 6.64 -21.91 15.93
CA GLU A 414 7.83 -21.36 16.57
C GLU A 414 8.78 -20.70 15.56
N THR A 415 8.88 -21.27 14.35
CA THR A 415 9.72 -20.71 13.29
C THR A 415 9.14 -19.37 12.81
N LEU A 416 7.83 -19.33 12.53
CA LEU A 416 7.16 -18.11 12.07
C LEU A 416 7.22 -17.01 13.13
N ASP A 417 7.02 -17.36 14.41
CA ASP A 417 7.19 -16.43 15.52
C ASP A 417 8.58 -15.80 15.53
N LYS A 418 9.63 -16.61 15.44
CA LYS A 418 11.01 -16.13 15.49
C LYS A 418 11.34 -15.19 14.33
N LEU A 419 10.76 -15.44 13.16
CA LEU A 419 11.03 -14.68 11.95
C LEU A 419 10.19 -13.40 11.84
N TYR A 420 8.92 -13.46 12.22
CA TYR A 420 7.93 -12.45 11.86
C TYR A 420 7.28 -11.73 13.04
N LEU A 421 7.46 -12.22 14.28
CA LEU A 421 6.94 -11.52 15.45
C LEU A 421 7.76 -10.27 15.74
N ILE A 422 7.09 -9.12 15.76
CA ILE A 422 7.72 -7.83 16.01
C ILE A 422 8.07 -7.72 17.49
N ARG A 423 9.38 -7.64 17.79
CA ARG A 423 9.97 -7.83 19.13
C ARG A 423 9.47 -6.88 20.23
N ASP A 424 9.00 -5.68 19.89
CA ASP A 424 8.49 -4.70 20.86
C ASP A 424 7.11 -5.06 21.48
N LYS A 425 6.52 -6.21 21.10
CA LYS A 425 5.09 -6.49 21.34
C LYS A 425 4.77 -7.92 21.80
N LYS A 426 5.74 -8.64 22.36
CA LYS A 426 5.55 -10.06 22.74
C LYS A 426 4.45 -10.27 23.79
N ASP A 427 4.24 -9.31 24.69
CA ASP A 427 3.53 -9.59 25.94
C ASP A 427 1.99 -9.53 25.86
N ASN A 428 1.40 -8.97 24.79
CA ASN A 428 -0.07 -8.75 24.71
C ASN A 428 -0.74 -9.32 23.44
N LYS A 429 -0.03 -10.14 22.66
CA LYS A 429 -0.52 -10.58 21.34
C LYS A 429 -1.21 -11.93 21.36
N PHE A 430 -0.69 -12.84 22.16
CA PHE A 430 -1.19 -14.20 22.25
C PHE A 430 -2.17 -14.30 23.40
N VAL A 431 -3.29 -14.96 23.16
CA VAL A 431 -4.35 -15.17 24.15
C VAL A 431 -4.71 -16.64 24.23
N TYR A 432 -5.40 -17.03 25.30
CA TYR A 432 -5.81 -18.41 25.54
C TYR A 432 -6.73 -18.95 24.43
N TYR A 433 -6.56 -20.21 23.98
CA TYR A 433 -7.40 -20.77 22.90
C TYR A 433 -8.89 -20.73 23.23
N ASP A 434 -9.27 -21.19 24.43
CA ASP A 434 -10.67 -21.24 24.84
C ASP A 434 -11.19 -19.88 25.34
N LEU A 435 -10.44 -18.79 25.16
CA LEU A 435 -10.83 -17.44 25.59
C LEU A 435 -12.29 -17.14 25.23
N LEU A 436 -12.72 -17.54 24.03
CA LEU A 436 -14.07 -17.28 23.53
C LEU A 436 -15.01 -18.50 23.63
N ILE A 437 -14.54 -19.67 24.07
CA ILE A 437 -15.36 -20.89 24.10
C ILE A 437 -16.06 -21.00 25.45
N HIS A 438 -17.39 -21.10 25.43
CA HIS A 438 -18.15 -21.41 26.63
C HIS A 438 -17.91 -22.85 27.06
N LYS A 439 -17.34 -23.01 28.26
CA LYS A 439 -17.24 -24.29 28.97
C LYS A 439 -18.03 -24.16 30.26
N TRP A 440 -18.67 -25.24 30.70
CA TRP A 440 -19.36 -25.24 32.00
C TRP A 440 -18.35 -25.50 33.14
N PRO A 441 -18.41 -24.76 34.27
CA PRO A 441 -19.27 -23.60 34.53
C PRO A 441 -18.83 -22.36 33.72
N PHE A 442 -19.80 -21.54 33.30
CA PHE A 442 -19.51 -20.37 32.47
C PHE A 442 -18.66 -19.33 33.20
N VAL A 443 -17.72 -18.74 32.46
CA VAL A 443 -16.92 -17.60 32.91
C VAL A 443 -17.73 -16.32 32.72
N PRO A 444 -18.01 -15.54 33.79
CA PRO A 444 -18.83 -14.33 33.69
C PRO A 444 -18.32 -13.32 32.65
N GLU A 445 -17.01 -13.14 32.53
CA GLU A 445 -16.40 -12.19 31.61
C GLU A 445 -16.61 -12.57 30.13
N GLN A 446 -16.74 -13.87 29.82
CA GLN A 446 -17.11 -14.30 28.47
C GLN A 446 -18.56 -13.89 28.16
N ILE A 447 -19.48 -14.10 29.11
CA ILE A 447 -20.88 -13.72 28.97
C ILE A 447 -20.99 -12.20 28.79
N ASP A 448 -20.27 -11.43 29.61
CA ASP A 448 -20.22 -9.98 29.56
C ASP A 448 -19.70 -9.43 28.21
N LEU A 449 -18.65 -10.03 27.65
CA LEU A 449 -18.13 -9.67 26.34
C LEU A 449 -19.21 -9.83 25.27
N PHE A 450 -19.89 -10.98 25.22
CA PHE A 450 -20.91 -11.24 24.23
C PHE A 450 -22.20 -10.45 24.47
N LYS A 451 -22.56 -10.14 25.73
CA LYS A 451 -23.62 -9.16 26.05
C LYS A 451 -23.25 -7.79 25.50
N SER A 452 -22.00 -7.34 25.63
CA SER A 452 -21.52 -6.07 25.07
C SER A 452 -21.57 -6.05 23.53
N ILE A 453 -21.26 -7.17 22.88
CA ILE A 453 -21.45 -7.32 21.42
C ILE A 453 -22.94 -7.23 21.07
N ARG A 454 -23.81 -7.96 21.77
CA ARG A 454 -25.26 -7.95 21.55
C ARG A 454 -25.85 -6.54 21.70
N ASP A 455 -25.42 -5.82 22.72
CA ASP A 455 -25.97 -4.53 23.11
C ASP A 455 -25.30 -3.36 22.35
N SER A 456 -24.19 -3.61 21.66
CA SER A 456 -23.54 -2.63 20.77
C SER A 456 -24.48 -2.18 19.64
N GLY A 457 -24.51 -0.87 19.40
CA GLY A 457 -25.22 -0.25 18.27
C GLY A 457 -24.51 -0.38 16.92
N ARG A 458 -23.33 -1.01 16.89
CA ARG A 458 -22.57 -1.24 15.66
C ARG A 458 -23.27 -2.24 14.75
N THR A 459 -23.11 -2.08 13.44
CA THR A 459 -23.56 -3.09 12.45
C THR A 459 -22.91 -4.43 12.78
N LYS A 460 -23.72 -5.49 12.86
CA LYS A 460 -23.27 -6.85 13.19
C LYS A 460 -23.51 -7.79 12.03
N VAL A 461 -22.43 -8.43 11.58
CA VAL A 461 -22.46 -9.43 10.51
C VAL A 461 -21.97 -10.76 11.07
N TYR A 462 -22.70 -11.85 10.85
CA TYR A 462 -22.31 -13.18 11.30
C TYR A 462 -22.21 -14.16 10.15
N ILE A 463 -21.14 -14.95 10.11
CA ILE A 463 -20.84 -15.88 9.02
C ILE A 463 -20.75 -17.30 9.58
N SER A 464 -21.69 -18.16 9.18
CA SER A 464 -21.75 -19.57 9.62
C SER A 464 -22.67 -20.41 8.74
N ASN A 465 -22.80 -21.71 9.03
CA ASN A 465 -23.87 -22.53 8.48
C ASN A 465 -25.27 -22.03 8.89
N GLU A 466 -26.27 -22.46 8.13
CA GLU A 466 -27.66 -21.99 8.26
C GLU A 466 -28.27 -22.17 9.67
N PRO A 467 -28.18 -23.34 10.33
CA PRO A 467 -28.73 -23.49 11.68
C PRO A 467 -28.14 -22.49 12.69
N MET A 468 -26.83 -22.26 12.62
CA MET A 468 -26.16 -21.30 13.49
C MET A 468 -26.52 -19.87 13.19
N VAL A 469 -26.63 -19.49 11.91
CA VAL A 469 -27.07 -18.14 11.52
C VAL A 469 -28.46 -17.87 12.09
N HIS A 470 -29.40 -18.82 11.95
CA HIS A 470 -30.74 -18.69 12.54
C HIS A 470 -30.70 -18.56 14.06
N ALA A 471 -29.87 -19.36 14.75
CA ALA A 471 -29.78 -19.32 16.21
C ALA A 471 -29.18 -17.99 16.72
N LEU A 472 -28.07 -17.52 16.13
CA LEU A 472 -27.38 -16.33 16.63
C LEU A 472 -28.01 -15.00 16.21
N THR A 473 -28.78 -14.98 15.13
CA THR A 473 -29.41 -13.72 14.66
C THR A 473 -30.20 -13.06 15.77
N SER A 474 -31.08 -13.82 16.44
CA SER A 474 -31.84 -13.30 17.57
C SER A 474 -31.01 -13.24 18.86
N PHE A 475 -30.09 -14.19 19.07
CA PHE A 475 -29.35 -14.31 20.33
C PHE A 475 -28.37 -13.16 20.59
N LEU A 476 -27.68 -12.71 19.54
CA LEU A 476 -26.70 -11.62 19.60
C LEU A 476 -27.15 -10.35 18.86
N ASN A 477 -28.42 -10.27 18.47
CA ASN A 477 -28.98 -9.12 17.73
C ASN A 477 -28.14 -8.82 16.47
N ILE A 478 -27.92 -9.84 15.63
CA ILE A 478 -27.15 -9.73 14.39
C ILE A 478 -28.01 -9.06 13.33
N GLY A 479 -27.47 -8.06 12.65
CA GLY A 479 -28.17 -7.37 11.56
C GLY A 479 -28.18 -8.17 10.25
N VAL A 480 -27.06 -8.81 9.92
CA VAL A 480 -26.92 -9.61 8.68
C VAL A 480 -26.27 -10.96 8.98
N GLY A 481 -26.98 -12.04 8.67
CA GLY A 481 -26.45 -13.40 8.68
C GLY A 481 -26.05 -13.86 7.27
N ILE A 482 -24.81 -14.30 7.09
CA ILE A 482 -24.29 -14.85 5.83
C ILE A 482 -24.14 -16.36 5.99
N VAL A 483 -24.98 -17.10 5.27
CA VAL A 483 -24.95 -18.56 5.26
C VAL A 483 -23.83 -19.06 4.38
N ILE A 484 -23.02 -19.97 4.91
CA ILE A 484 -21.92 -20.62 4.19
C ILE A 484 -22.06 -22.15 4.25
N PRO A 485 -21.43 -22.89 3.30
CA PRO A 485 -21.38 -24.35 3.37
C PRO A 485 -20.76 -24.81 4.70
N PRO A 486 -21.33 -25.85 5.35
CA PRO A 486 -20.82 -26.34 6.62
C PRO A 486 -19.45 -27.03 6.50
N ILE A 487 -19.06 -27.44 5.29
CA ILE A 487 -17.81 -28.12 4.97
C ILE A 487 -17.18 -27.44 3.76
N ASN A 488 -15.86 -27.25 3.77
CA ASN A 488 -15.06 -26.71 2.67
C ASN A 488 -15.49 -25.31 2.19
N CYS A 489 -16.00 -24.46 3.08
CA CYS A 489 -16.42 -23.10 2.75
C CYS A 489 -15.29 -22.22 2.18
N TYR A 490 -14.02 -22.57 2.43
CA TYR A 490 -12.85 -21.92 1.82
C TYR A 490 -12.90 -21.87 0.28
N LEU A 491 -13.52 -22.86 -0.36
CA LEU A 491 -13.67 -22.88 -1.82
C LEU A 491 -14.53 -21.72 -2.34
N PHE A 492 -15.37 -21.15 -1.47
CA PHE A 492 -16.27 -20.03 -1.77
C PHE A 492 -15.79 -18.70 -1.16
N ARG A 493 -14.52 -18.63 -0.73
CA ARG A 493 -14.00 -17.48 0.04
C ARG A 493 -14.18 -16.12 -0.64
N GLU A 494 -14.02 -16.03 -1.96
CA GLU A 494 -14.14 -14.76 -2.68
C GLU A 494 -15.60 -14.26 -2.69
N ASP A 495 -16.56 -15.17 -2.90
CA ASP A 495 -17.99 -14.85 -2.82
C ASP A 495 -18.40 -14.47 -1.40
N ILE A 496 -17.90 -15.21 -0.40
CA ILE A 496 -18.13 -14.91 1.02
C ILE A 496 -17.61 -13.50 1.36
N ILE A 497 -16.38 -13.16 0.95
CA ILE A 497 -15.80 -11.82 1.15
C ILE A 497 -16.66 -10.74 0.48
N SER A 498 -17.10 -10.98 -0.75
CA SER A 498 -17.98 -10.05 -1.47
C SER A 498 -19.29 -9.78 -0.72
N HIS A 499 -19.93 -10.82 -0.18
CA HIS A 499 -21.14 -10.69 0.64
C HIS A 499 -20.88 -9.96 1.95
N ILE A 500 -19.76 -10.24 2.63
CA ILE A 500 -19.39 -9.54 3.87
C ILE A 500 -19.19 -8.04 3.61
N LYS A 501 -18.45 -7.68 2.56
CA LYS A 501 -18.21 -6.27 2.19
C LYS A 501 -19.52 -5.52 1.92
N LYS A 502 -20.47 -6.15 1.23
CA LYS A 502 -21.80 -5.56 0.99
C LYS A 502 -22.59 -5.37 2.29
N ALA A 503 -22.42 -6.26 3.27
CA ALA A 503 -23.16 -6.24 4.52
C ALA A 503 -22.65 -5.20 5.54
N ILE A 504 -21.36 -4.87 5.53
CA ILE A 504 -20.75 -3.97 6.54
C ILE A 504 -21.26 -2.51 6.38
N GLN A 505 -21.70 -2.09 5.18
CA GLN A 505 -22.31 -0.77 4.91
C GLN A 505 -21.55 0.47 5.46
N GLY A 506 -20.23 0.38 5.63
CA GLY A 506 -19.40 1.47 6.16
C GLY A 506 -18.23 0.97 6.98
N ASP A 507 -17.72 1.81 7.88
CA ASP A 507 -16.70 1.45 8.86
C ASP A 507 -17.34 1.17 10.22
N ASN A 508 -16.56 0.54 11.10
CA ASN A 508 -16.90 0.25 12.50
C ASN A 508 -18.00 -0.83 12.69
N ALA A 509 -18.09 -1.81 11.81
CA ALA A 509 -18.91 -3.01 12.02
C ALA A 509 -18.22 -4.04 12.94
N ILE A 510 -18.99 -4.95 13.53
CA ILE A 510 -18.53 -6.16 14.23
C ILE A 510 -18.86 -7.37 13.35
N VAL A 511 -17.82 -8.10 12.96
CA VAL A 511 -17.93 -9.26 12.07
C VAL A 511 -17.51 -10.52 12.82
N LEU A 512 -18.44 -11.46 12.97
CA LEU A 512 -18.26 -12.68 13.74
C LEU A 512 -18.17 -13.89 12.79
N PHE A 513 -17.22 -14.80 13.05
CA PHE A 513 -16.98 -15.95 12.19
C PHE A 513 -17.10 -17.28 12.93
N SER A 514 -17.81 -18.21 12.31
CA SER A 514 -17.82 -19.64 12.62
C SER A 514 -17.62 -20.44 11.33
N ALA A 515 -16.49 -20.19 10.65
CA ALA A 515 -16.15 -20.75 9.34
C ALA A 515 -14.93 -21.71 9.37
N GLY A 516 -14.61 -22.26 10.54
CA GLY A 516 -13.49 -23.19 10.72
C GLY A 516 -12.15 -22.61 10.25
N MET A 517 -11.37 -23.39 9.51
CA MET A 517 -10.08 -22.94 8.94
C MET A 517 -10.23 -21.71 8.03
N ALA A 518 -11.36 -21.55 7.34
CA ALA A 518 -11.56 -20.41 6.43
C ALA A 518 -11.66 -19.07 7.19
N SER A 519 -12.08 -19.06 8.46
CA SER A 519 -12.21 -17.82 9.25
C SER A 519 -10.94 -16.97 9.18
N LYS A 520 -9.75 -17.58 9.27
CA LYS A 520 -8.46 -16.88 9.34
C LYS A 520 -8.15 -16.16 8.03
N VAL A 521 -8.36 -16.85 6.92
CA VAL A 521 -8.15 -16.32 5.58
C VAL A 521 -9.15 -15.19 5.28
N LEU A 522 -10.41 -15.39 5.66
CA LEU A 522 -11.45 -14.37 5.49
C LEU A 522 -11.12 -13.11 6.30
N VAL A 523 -10.78 -13.26 7.58
CA VAL A 523 -10.39 -12.13 8.45
C VAL A 523 -9.17 -11.41 7.90
N TRP A 524 -8.12 -12.13 7.50
CA TRP A 524 -6.91 -11.53 6.92
C TRP A 524 -7.22 -10.67 5.69
N LYS A 525 -7.95 -11.22 4.72
CA LYS A 525 -8.31 -10.49 3.50
C LYS A 525 -9.22 -9.28 3.80
N LEU A 526 -10.18 -9.44 4.70
CA LEU A 526 -11.06 -8.36 5.10
C LEU A 526 -10.33 -7.26 5.88
N MET A 527 -9.34 -7.59 6.70
CA MET A 527 -8.52 -6.58 7.37
C MET A 527 -7.69 -5.75 6.39
N ILE A 528 -7.33 -6.30 5.22
CA ILE A 528 -6.66 -5.53 4.15
C ILE A 528 -7.66 -4.62 3.43
N ASP A 529 -8.84 -5.15 3.11
CA ASP A 529 -9.81 -4.46 2.28
C ASP A 529 -10.67 -3.45 3.04
N CYS A 530 -10.99 -3.77 4.29
CA CYS A 530 -11.92 -3.06 5.18
C CYS A 530 -11.34 -2.92 6.61
N PRO A 531 -10.16 -2.31 6.80
CA PRO A 531 -9.39 -2.36 8.06
C PRO A 531 -10.12 -1.81 9.29
N ASN A 532 -11.09 -0.91 9.10
CA ASN A 532 -11.73 -0.16 10.19
C ASN A 532 -12.92 -0.91 10.81
N ASN A 533 -12.80 -2.22 11.03
CA ASN A 533 -13.85 -3.06 11.61
C ASN A 533 -13.30 -3.99 12.69
N THR A 534 -14.20 -4.51 13.53
CA THR A 534 -13.86 -5.56 14.50
C THR A 534 -14.12 -6.93 13.88
N TYR A 535 -13.12 -7.82 13.90
CA TYR A 535 -13.22 -9.17 13.34
C TYR A 535 -12.95 -10.23 14.41
N ILE A 536 -13.93 -11.10 14.72
CA ILE A 536 -13.78 -12.08 15.81
C ILE A 536 -14.11 -13.49 15.30
N ASP A 537 -13.11 -14.37 15.31
CA ASP A 537 -13.29 -15.80 15.07
C ASP A 537 -13.82 -16.49 16.34
N ILE A 538 -15.14 -16.60 16.43
CA ILE A 538 -15.80 -17.23 17.58
C ILE A 538 -15.89 -18.74 17.40
N GLY A 539 -15.79 -19.28 16.18
CA GLY A 539 -15.77 -20.72 15.93
C GLY A 539 -16.95 -21.45 16.61
N SER A 540 -16.66 -22.46 17.42
CA SER A 540 -17.67 -23.32 18.06
C SER A 540 -18.26 -22.78 19.38
N THR A 541 -18.05 -21.51 19.73
CA THR A 541 -18.52 -20.89 20.99
C THR A 541 -19.99 -21.20 21.30
N PHE A 542 -20.85 -21.18 20.27
CA PHE A 542 -22.30 -21.28 20.41
C PHE A 542 -22.88 -22.58 19.83
N ASP A 543 -22.05 -23.58 19.53
CA ASP A 543 -22.54 -24.82 18.93
C ASP A 543 -23.63 -25.50 19.79
N GLY A 544 -23.54 -25.37 21.12
CA GLY A 544 -24.54 -25.90 22.07
C GLY A 544 -25.95 -25.35 21.92
N LEU A 545 -26.16 -24.28 21.13
CA LEU A 545 -27.49 -23.78 20.78
C LEU A 545 -28.20 -24.63 19.72
N VAL A 546 -27.45 -25.29 18.84
CA VAL A 546 -27.99 -25.99 17.66
C VAL A 546 -27.70 -27.48 17.65
N ARG A 547 -26.65 -27.94 18.32
CA ARG A 547 -26.24 -29.34 18.38
C ARG A 547 -25.55 -29.66 19.69
N VAL A 548 -25.54 -30.94 20.07
CA VAL A 548 -24.63 -31.43 21.12
C VAL A 548 -23.24 -31.52 20.49
N SER A 549 -22.35 -30.58 20.83
CA SER A 549 -21.00 -30.49 20.24
C SER A 549 -19.92 -30.78 21.27
N ARG A 550 -19.26 -31.94 21.13
CA ARG A 550 -18.09 -32.37 21.93
C ARG A 550 -18.39 -32.56 23.43
N ASP A 551 -17.47 -33.24 24.12
CA ASP A 551 -17.66 -33.73 25.49
C ASP A 551 -18.01 -32.64 26.53
N TYR A 552 -17.64 -31.38 26.28
CA TYR A 552 -17.85 -30.27 27.22
C TYR A 552 -19.19 -29.52 27.05
N ASN A 553 -19.97 -29.78 26.00
CA ASN A 553 -21.34 -29.27 25.82
C ASN A 553 -22.41 -30.36 25.98
N SER A 554 -22.05 -31.48 26.63
CA SER A 554 -22.80 -32.75 26.56
C SER A 554 -23.89 -32.96 27.63
N GLY A 555 -24.24 -31.93 28.42
CA GLY A 555 -25.32 -32.02 29.41
C GLY A 555 -26.70 -31.68 28.85
N SER A 556 -27.75 -32.39 29.27
CA SER A 556 -29.15 -32.08 28.91
C SER A 556 -29.54 -30.62 29.16
N ASP A 557 -28.91 -30.01 30.17
CA ASP A 557 -29.26 -28.67 30.64
C ASP A 557 -28.31 -27.59 30.11
N TYR A 558 -27.24 -27.94 29.37
CA TYR A 558 -26.22 -26.99 28.92
C TYR A 558 -26.83 -25.84 28.10
N ARG A 559 -27.68 -26.18 27.13
CA ARG A 559 -28.38 -25.20 26.28
C ARG A 559 -29.24 -24.26 27.12
N GLN A 560 -29.99 -24.80 28.08
CA GLN A 560 -30.87 -24.01 28.93
C GLN A 560 -30.07 -23.09 29.85
N ASN A 561 -28.97 -23.58 30.40
CA ASN A 561 -28.04 -22.81 31.22
C ASN A 561 -27.40 -21.68 30.41
N LEU A 562 -26.97 -21.95 29.17
CA LEU A 562 -26.41 -20.92 28.29
C LEU A 562 -27.46 -19.85 27.99
N ILE A 563 -28.68 -20.24 27.63
CA ILE A 563 -29.79 -19.29 27.43
C ILE A 563 -30.04 -18.46 28.68
N ASN A 564 -30.02 -19.07 29.86
CA ASN A 564 -30.27 -18.39 31.12
C ASN A 564 -29.14 -17.40 31.50
N ALA A 565 -27.89 -17.70 31.16
CA ALA A 565 -26.77 -16.79 31.41
C ALA A 565 -26.86 -15.49 30.59
N TYR A 566 -27.53 -15.54 29.44
CA TYR A 566 -27.69 -14.38 28.54
C TYR A 566 -28.99 -13.58 28.73
N LYS A 567 -29.95 -14.15 29.46
CA LYS A 567 -31.05 -13.37 30.05
C LYS A 567 -30.50 -12.39 31.09
#